data_AF-F9PRJ7-F1
#
_entry.id   AF-F9PRJ7-F1
#
_cell.length_a   1.000
_cell.length_b   1.000
_cell.length_c   1.000
_cell.angle_alpha   90.00
_cell.angle_beta   90.00
_cell.angle_gamma   90.00
#
_symmetry.space_group_name_H-M   'P 1'
#
loop_
_entity.id
_entity.type
_entity.pdbx_description
1 polymer ?
#
loop_
_entity_poly.entity_id
_entity_poly.type
_entity_poly.pdbx_seq_one_letter_code
_entity_poly.pdbx_strand_id
1 'polypeptide(L)'
;MIETGKTLGEELLTPTKIYAKSIVNLLEKFKVNGLCHITGGGIYENVPRVLGDDVDAKIIEKNIPQKEIFSLLQKWGEISKEEMYGTFNMGIGMLIFVEREDVEGIKGLFKEMNEEIYEVGEVVEGNSKVILC
;
A
#
# COMPACT_ATOMS: atom_id res chain seq x y z
N MET A 1 -21.51 -1.91 -14.69
CA MET A 1 -20.16 -1.45 -15.06
C MET A 1 -19.57 -0.82 -13.82
N ILE A 2 -18.33 -1.15 -13.51
CA ILE A 2 -17.53 -0.41 -12.53
C ILE A 2 -17.22 0.95 -13.18
N GLU A 3 -17.02 2.01 -12.39
CA GLU A 3 -16.71 3.39 -12.76
C GLU A 3 -15.57 3.49 -13.79
N THR A 4 -14.66 2.51 -13.79
CA THR A 4 -13.59 2.35 -14.78
C THR A 4 -14.07 1.94 -16.18
N GLY A 5 -15.36 1.73 -16.39
CA GLY A 5 -15.93 1.28 -17.66
C GLY A 5 -15.72 -0.21 -17.94
N LYS A 6 -15.30 -0.99 -16.95
CA LYS A 6 -15.14 -2.45 -17.04
C LYS A 6 -16.35 -3.20 -16.49
N THR A 7 -16.52 -4.43 -16.92
CA THR A 7 -17.35 -5.42 -16.22
C THR A 7 -16.70 -5.83 -14.90
N LEU A 8 -17.49 -6.37 -13.97
CA LEU A 8 -16.97 -6.89 -12.71
C LEU A 8 -15.93 -8.00 -12.92
N GLY A 9 -16.19 -8.90 -13.87
CA GLY A 9 -15.27 -10.00 -14.19
C GLY A 9 -13.91 -9.50 -14.70
N GLU A 10 -13.90 -8.50 -15.58
CA GLU A 10 -12.67 -7.90 -16.09
C GLU A 10 -11.87 -7.20 -14.98
N GLU A 11 -12.54 -6.51 -14.05
CA GLU A 11 -11.86 -5.85 -12.94
C GLU A 11 -11.22 -6.89 -12.01
N LEU A 12 -11.96 -7.94 -11.63
CA LEU A 12 -11.47 -9.02 -10.76
C LEU A 12 -10.34 -9.85 -11.39
N LEU A 13 -10.29 -9.93 -12.72
CA LEU A 13 -9.22 -10.60 -13.47
C LEU A 13 -8.02 -9.69 -13.77
N THR A 14 -8.02 -8.45 -13.30
CA THR A 14 -6.87 -7.55 -13.45
C THR A 14 -5.62 -8.21 -12.87
N PRO A 15 -4.54 -8.42 -13.66
CA PRO A 15 -3.34 -9.08 -13.18
C PRO A 15 -2.67 -8.32 -12.03
N THR A 16 -2.03 -9.06 -11.12
CA THR A 16 -1.21 -8.47 -10.06
C THR A 16 -0.06 -7.65 -10.65
N LYS A 17 0.15 -6.44 -10.10
CA LYS A 17 1.28 -5.59 -10.48
C LYS A 17 2.60 -6.25 -10.07
N ILE A 18 3.58 -6.25 -10.97
CA ILE A 18 4.93 -6.75 -10.71
C ILE A 18 5.85 -5.57 -10.36
N TYR A 19 6.40 -5.57 -9.15
CA TYR A 19 7.21 -4.47 -8.61
C TYR A 19 8.72 -4.61 -8.82
N ALA A 20 9.19 -5.74 -9.36
CA ALA A 20 10.62 -6.07 -9.39
C ALA A 20 11.48 -4.97 -10.04
N LYS A 21 11.08 -4.46 -11.21
CA LYS A 21 11.85 -3.43 -11.91
C LYS A 21 11.92 -2.13 -11.12
N SER A 22 10.78 -1.65 -10.63
CA SER A 22 10.67 -0.38 -9.89
C SER A 22 11.45 -0.43 -8.58
N ILE A 23 11.39 -1.56 -7.87
CA ILE A 23 12.13 -1.77 -6.62
C ILE A 23 13.64 -1.87 -6.86
N VAL A 24 14.09 -2.57 -7.91
CA VAL A 24 15.53 -2.60 -8.24
C VAL A 24 16.05 -1.20 -8.53
N ASN A 25 15.33 -0.40 -9.33
CA ASN A 25 15.72 0.98 -9.65
C ASN A 25 15.74 1.89 -8.41
N LEU A 26 14.80 1.68 -7.47
CA LEU A 26 14.75 2.39 -6.20
C LEU A 26 15.99 2.08 -5.34
N LEU A 27 16.31 0.79 -5.17
CA LEU A 27 17.40 0.32 -4.31
C LEU A 27 18.80 0.71 -4.82
N GLU A 28 18.95 0.95 -6.13
CA GLU A 28 20.20 1.45 -6.70
C GLU A 28 20.48 2.92 -6.37
N LYS A 29 19.44 3.69 -6.01
CA LYS A 29 19.53 5.16 -5.86
C LYS A 29 19.26 5.66 -4.45
N PHE A 30 18.47 4.93 -3.67
CA PHE A 30 18.00 5.36 -2.36
C PHE A 30 18.22 4.28 -1.30
N LYS A 31 18.43 4.72 -0.07
CA LYS A 31 18.42 3.81 1.08
C LYS A 31 16.97 3.49 1.42
N VAL A 32 16.63 2.21 1.43
CA VAL A 32 15.31 1.73 1.85
C VAL A 32 15.44 1.00 3.16
N ASN A 33 14.72 1.45 4.18
CA ASN A 33 14.72 0.89 5.53
C ASN A 33 13.85 -0.38 5.61
N GLY A 34 12.87 -0.52 4.73
CA GLY A 34 11.99 -1.70 4.68
C GLY A 34 11.14 -1.77 3.42
N LEU A 35 10.78 -3.00 3.03
CA LEU A 35 9.88 -3.29 1.92
C LEU A 35 8.82 -4.27 2.40
N CYS A 36 7.54 -3.92 2.25
CA CYS A 36 6.43 -4.75 2.69
C CYS A 36 5.47 -5.02 1.53
N HIS A 37 5.43 -6.27 1.08
CA HIS A 37 4.49 -6.73 0.06
C HIS A 37 3.15 -7.06 0.72
N ILE A 38 2.09 -6.36 0.33
CA ILE A 38 0.75 -6.53 0.91
C ILE A 38 0.01 -7.61 0.16
N THR A 39 -0.18 -8.74 0.82
CA THR A 39 -0.82 -9.93 0.26
C THR A 39 -1.98 -10.39 1.16
N GLY A 40 -2.12 -11.69 1.41
CA GLY A 40 -3.09 -12.18 2.40
C GLY A 40 -2.81 -11.58 3.78
N GLY A 41 -3.86 -11.28 4.53
CA GLY A 41 -3.75 -10.63 5.83
C GLY A 41 -3.63 -9.10 5.78
N GLY A 42 -3.62 -8.51 4.57
CA GLY A 42 -3.66 -7.06 4.38
C GLY A 42 -2.53 -6.31 5.10
N ILE A 43 -2.80 -5.07 5.52
CA ILE A 43 -1.77 -4.25 6.19
C ILE A 43 -1.48 -4.74 7.61
N TYR A 44 -2.48 -5.26 8.32
CA TYR A 44 -2.35 -5.64 9.73
C TYR A 44 -1.46 -6.86 9.94
N GLU A 45 -1.43 -7.81 9.01
CA GLU A 45 -0.51 -8.96 9.11
C GLU A 45 0.86 -8.71 8.49
N ASN A 46 0.93 -7.95 7.38
CA ASN A 46 2.16 -7.84 6.60
C ASN A 46 3.10 -6.75 7.16
N VAL A 47 2.57 -5.59 7.55
CA VAL A 47 3.39 -4.44 7.98
C VAL A 47 4.19 -4.72 9.26
N PRO A 48 3.64 -5.33 10.33
CA PRO A 48 4.42 -5.60 11.54
C PRO A 48 5.65 -6.48 11.31
N ARG A 49 5.70 -7.28 10.22
CA ARG A 49 6.83 -8.16 9.91
C ARG A 49 8.11 -7.41 9.50
N VAL A 50 8.00 -6.11 9.19
CA VAL A 50 9.12 -5.27 8.77
C VAL A 50 9.40 -4.10 9.72
N LEU A 51 8.53 -3.91 10.73
CA LEU A 51 8.72 -2.86 11.74
C LEU A 51 9.72 -3.29 12.81
N GLY A 52 10.36 -2.31 13.45
CA GLY A 52 11.07 -2.52 14.70
C GLY A 52 10.09 -2.62 15.88
N ASP A 53 10.56 -3.18 16.99
CA ASP A 53 9.74 -3.41 18.20
C ASP A 53 9.24 -2.11 18.86
N ASP A 54 9.88 -0.98 18.58
CA ASP A 54 9.68 0.34 19.20
C ASP A 54 8.94 1.35 18.31
N VAL A 55 8.41 0.91 17.17
CA VAL A 55 7.75 1.80 16.21
C VAL A 55 6.41 1.26 15.71
N ASP A 56 5.48 2.17 15.42
CA ASP A 56 4.22 1.87 14.74
C ASP A 56 4.22 2.47 13.33
N ALA A 57 3.50 1.85 12.39
CA ALA A 57 3.17 2.44 11.10
C ALA A 57 1.83 3.16 11.17
N LYS A 58 1.85 4.49 11.11
CA LYS A 58 0.65 5.31 11.02
C LYS A 58 0.28 5.53 9.55
N ILE A 59 -0.78 4.87 9.10
CA ILE A 59 -1.25 4.90 7.72
C ILE A 59 -2.48 5.82 7.63
N ILE A 60 -2.42 6.80 6.73
CA ILE A 60 -3.46 7.80 6.51
C ILE A 60 -4.38 7.31 5.38
N GLU A 61 -5.58 6.86 5.72
CA GLU A 61 -6.55 6.24 4.79
C GLU A 61 -6.87 7.12 3.59
N LYS A 62 -7.04 8.43 3.80
CA LYS A 62 -7.37 9.37 2.72
C LYS A 62 -6.27 9.50 1.66
N ASN A 63 -5.04 9.09 1.98
CA ASN A 63 -3.91 9.11 1.05
C ASN A 63 -3.81 7.82 0.23
N ILE A 64 -4.63 6.81 0.55
CA ILE A 64 -4.68 5.52 -0.15
C ILE A 64 -5.53 5.65 -1.42
N PRO A 65 -5.10 5.07 -2.56
CA PRO A 65 -5.90 5.02 -3.78
C PRO A 65 -7.21 4.27 -3.55
N GLN A 66 -8.33 4.97 -3.68
CA GLN A 66 -9.66 4.38 -3.51
C GLN A 66 -10.08 3.69 -4.81
N LYS A 67 -9.94 2.35 -4.86
CA LYS A 67 -10.47 1.55 -5.96
C LYS A 67 -11.90 1.12 -5.64
N GLU A 68 -12.83 1.43 -6.55
CA GLU A 68 -14.26 1.17 -6.37
C GLU A 68 -14.57 -0.31 -6.08
N ILE A 69 -13.79 -1.25 -6.62
CA ILE A 69 -14.01 -2.68 -6.33
C ILE A 69 -14.00 -2.98 -4.83
N PHE A 70 -13.16 -2.31 -4.04
CA PHE A 70 -13.11 -2.54 -2.59
C PHE A 70 -14.33 -1.95 -1.88
N SER A 71 -14.84 -0.79 -2.30
CA SER A 71 -16.05 -0.22 -1.71
C SER A 71 -17.30 -1.06 -2.06
N LEU A 72 -17.35 -1.65 -3.26
CA LEU A 72 -18.39 -2.59 -3.66
C LEU A 72 -18.32 -3.89 -2.84
N LEU A 73 -17.14 -4.49 -2.70
CA LEU A 73 -16.95 -5.69 -1.88
C LEU A 73 -17.34 -5.45 -0.42
N GLN A 74 -16.92 -4.31 0.15
CA GLN A 74 -17.28 -3.92 1.51
C GLN A 74 -18.80 -3.84 1.67
N LYS A 75 -19.48 -3.16 0.73
CA LYS A 75 -20.93 -2.97 0.76
C LYS A 75 -21.69 -4.28 0.56
N TRP A 76 -21.27 -5.12 -0.38
CA TRP A 76 -21.97 -6.36 -0.70
C TRP A 76 -21.80 -7.44 0.38
N GLY A 77 -20.62 -7.48 1.02
CA GLY A 77 -20.33 -8.43 2.07
C GLY A 77 -20.66 -7.93 3.48
N GLU A 78 -21.14 -6.70 3.63
CA GLU A 78 -21.36 -6.03 4.93
C GLU A 78 -20.10 -6.09 5.84
N ILE A 79 -18.93 -5.91 5.22
CA ILE A 79 -17.63 -6.13 5.86
C ILE A 79 -17.21 -4.88 6.62
N SER A 80 -16.72 -5.06 7.85
CA SER A 80 -16.16 -3.95 8.63
C SER A 80 -14.91 -3.37 7.94
N LYS A 81 -14.63 -2.08 8.14
CA LYS A 81 -13.42 -1.46 7.58
C LYS A 81 -12.15 -2.17 8.04
N GLU A 82 -12.08 -2.55 9.31
CA GLU A 82 -10.93 -3.24 9.88
C GLU A 82 -10.68 -4.59 9.19
N GLU A 83 -11.74 -5.36 8.95
CA GLU A 83 -11.64 -6.63 8.22
C GLU A 83 -11.28 -6.44 6.73
N MET A 84 -11.75 -5.35 6.09
CA MET A 84 -11.33 -5.00 4.73
C MET A 84 -9.81 -4.80 4.64
N TYR A 85 -9.23 -4.02 5.57
CA TYR A 85 -7.77 -3.79 5.64
C TYR A 85 -6.97 -4.97 6.19
N GLY A 86 -7.62 -5.92 6.86
CA GLY A 86 -7.04 -7.20 7.29
C GLY A 86 -7.13 -8.32 6.26
N THR A 87 -7.89 -8.14 5.17
CA THR A 87 -8.08 -9.17 4.14
C THR A 87 -7.49 -8.74 2.80
N PHE A 88 -7.78 -7.51 2.39
CA PHE A 88 -7.41 -6.98 1.08
C PHE A 88 -6.24 -6.00 1.19
N ASN A 89 -5.58 -5.78 0.05
CA ASN A 89 -4.53 -4.78 -0.05
C ASN A 89 -5.06 -3.33 -0.13
N MET A 90 -6.37 -3.16 -0.31
CA MET A 90 -7.06 -1.85 -0.35
C MET A 90 -6.48 -0.85 -1.36
N GLY A 91 -5.77 -1.32 -2.38
CA GLY A 91 -5.11 -0.49 -3.40
C GLY A 91 -3.61 -0.35 -3.24
N ILE A 92 -3.02 -0.80 -2.12
CA ILE A 92 -1.57 -0.76 -1.86
C ILE A 92 -1.01 -2.16 -1.94
N GLY A 93 -0.39 -2.54 -3.05
CA GLY A 93 0.29 -3.84 -3.15
C GLY A 93 1.70 -3.86 -2.53
N MET A 94 2.37 -2.71 -2.40
CA MET A 94 3.72 -2.61 -1.84
C MET A 94 3.86 -1.33 -1.02
N LEU A 95 4.39 -1.44 0.19
CA LEU A 95 4.85 -0.32 1.01
C LEU A 95 6.37 -0.28 1.03
N ILE A 96 6.92 0.93 0.96
CA ILE A 96 8.35 1.20 1.11
C ILE A 96 8.55 2.12 2.30
N PHE A 97 9.53 1.81 3.14
CA PHE A 97 9.89 2.58 4.33
C PHE A 97 11.22 3.28 4.07
N VAL A 98 11.24 4.60 4.14
CA VAL A 98 12.36 5.46 3.74
C VAL A 98 12.46 6.66 4.66
N GLU A 99 13.61 7.33 4.65
CA GLU A 99 13.78 8.60 5.36
C GLU A 99 12.95 9.72 4.73
N ARG A 100 12.52 10.67 5.55
CA ARG A 100 11.69 11.81 5.12
C ARG A 100 12.33 12.61 3.99
N GLU A 101 13.65 12.77 4.03
CA GLU A 101 14.41 13.56 3.05
C GLU A 101 14.41 12.94 1.65
N ASP A 102 14.25 11.62 1.53
CA ASP A 102 14.30 10.90 0.26
C ASP A 102 12.97 10.90 -0.49
N VAL A 103 11.86 11.24 0.18
CA VAL A 103 10.48 11.11 -0.35
C VAL A 103 10.29 11.81 -1.69
N GLU A 104 10.74 13.05 -1.82
CA GLU A 104 10.56 13.83 -3.07
C GLU A 104 11.42 13.29 -4.21
N GLY A 105 12.65 12.83 -3.91
CA GLY A 105 13.52 12.19 -4.89
C GLY A 105 12.91 10.88 -5.41
N ILE A 106 12.34 10.09 -4.52
CA ILE A 106 11.66 8.83 -4.85
C ILE A 106 10.41 9.09 -5.70
N LYS A 107 9.59 10.09 -5.35
CA LYS A 107 8.44 10.49 -6.19
C LYS A 107 8.89 10.88 -7.60
N GLY A 108 10.00 11.61 -7.70
CA GLY A 108 10.64 11.95 -8.99
C GLY A 108 11.01 10.71 -9.80
N LEU A 109 11.68 9.74 -9.18
CA LEU A 109 12.07 8.47 -9.81
C LEU A 109 10.85 7.69 -10.35
N PHE A 110 9.80 7.54 -9.54
CA PHE A 110 8.59 6.82 -9.96
C PHE A 110 7.84 7.54 -11.09
N LYS A 111 7.84 8.87 -11.08
CA LYS A 111 7.33 9.68 -12.20
C LYS A 111 8.10 9.44 -13.50
N GLU A 112 9.43 9.36 -13.45
CA GLU A 112 10.27 9.02 -14.62
C GLU A 112 9.97 7.63 -15.16
N MET A 113 9.63 6.67 -14.30
CA MET A 113 9.22 5.32 -14.69
C MET A 113 7.77 5.23 -15.17
N ASN A 114 7.02 6.34 -15.16
CA ASN A 114 5.59 6.38 -15.42
C ASN A 114 4.79 5.44 -14.49
N GLU A 115 5.18 5.38 -13.22
CA GLU A 115 4.54 4.61 -12.18
C GLU A 115 3.97 5.49 -11.08
N GLU A 116 2.82 5.09 -10.54
CA GLU A 116 2.19 5.76 -9.41
C GLU A 116 2.85 5.35 -8.10
N ILE A 117 3.07 6.36 -7.24
CA ILE A 117 3.50 6.19 -5.86
C ILE A 117 2.76 7.18 -4.98
N TYR A 118 2.43 6.77 -3.76
CA TYR A 118 1.65 7.55 -2.82
C TYR A 118 2.39 7.62 -1.49
N GLU A 119 2.44 8.82 -0.91
CA GLU A 119 2.89 9.02 0.47
C GLU A 119 1.70 8.76 1.39
N VAL A 120 1.66 7.56 1.97
CA VAL A 120 0.47 7.06 2.67
C VAL A 120 0.56 7.14 4.19
N GLY A 121 1.66 7.62 4.75
CA GLY A 121 1.82 7.62 6.20
C GLY A 121 3.21 7.94 6.68
N GLU A 122 3.45 7.62 7.94
CA GLU A 122 4.68 7.86 8.67
C GLU A 122 4.94 6.74 9.70
N VAL A 123 6.20 6.53 10.05
CA VAL A 123 6.59 5.68 11.17
C VAL A 123 6.68 6.55 12.42
N VAL A 124 6.05 6.12 13.51
CA VAL A 124 6.02 6.84 14.80
C VAL A 124 6.49 5.92 15.92
N GLU A 125 6.85 6.49 17.07
CA GLU A 125 7.14 5.69 18.27
C GLU A 125 5.93 4.83 18.65
N GLY A 126 6.16 3.57 19.01
CA GLY A 126 5.10 2.58 19.08
C GLY A 126 5.53 1.22 19.63
N ASN A 127 4.76 0.18 19.29
CA ASN A 127 4.96 -1.18 19.75
C ASN A 127 4.72 -2.20 18.61
N SER A 128 5.27 -1.91 17.42
CA SER A 128 5.19 -2.75 16.22
C SER A 128 3.76 -3.00 15.70
N LYS A 129 2.92 -1.95 15.68
CA LYS A 129 1.52 -2.01 15.22
C LYS A 129 1.27 -1.12 14.01
N VAL A 130 0.10 -1.29 13.41
CA VAL A 130 -0.44 -0.40 12.38
C VAL A 130 -1.56 0.43 12.97
N ILE A 131 -1.50 1.75 12.78
CA ILE A 131 -2.54 2.69 13.17
C ILE A 131 -3.15 3.24 11.88
N LEU A 132 -4.38 2.85 11.57
CA LEU A 132 -5.13 3.39 10.44
C LEU A 132 -5.87 4.68 10.87
N CYS A 133 -5.62 5.79 10.17
CA CYS A 133 -6.10 7.15 10.50
C CYS A 133 -6.88 7.81 9.37
#